data_AF-A0A4Q5R8D9-F1
#
_entry.id   AF-A0A4Q5R8D9-F1
#
_cell.length_a   1.000
_cell.length_b   1.000
_cell.length_c   1.000
_cell.angle_alpha   90.00
_cell.angle_beta   90.00
_cell.angle_gamma   90.00
#
_symmetry.space_group_name_H-M   'P 1'
#
loop_
_entity.id
_entity.type
_entity.pdbx_description
1 polymer ?
#
loop_
_entity_poly.entity_id
_entity_poly.type
_entity_poly.pdbx_seq_one_letter_code
_entity_poly.pdbx_strand_id
1 'polypeptide(L)'
;MTTRTWNGSNDSYNNAGAWSPNGVPVSGDIAIINSGTVTLGNAITGVGIQLNQANGATASTTLTLSNATLDATSSLTVTNSQPSVNNTPAVISIAGTSTLAGTQSFYGASISFVIPGGSNLVNTGTMNFYSSSPITSGGGTLTNNGTLALVNPTNRPQVPVFNDAIAGTGTIALGTNARLQLSNSVSAGQTIVMNDGASGNEILQLDRVGSFGGTISGFSASDLISVTNIAYTNYTYTNAGNSGTLSLYSGSTLQGTIALTGQYNQSSFGLTFNDFGGGQSNLQITTTAVNAQSAGLPPGYQNGNNGNGNNGGSGTVGAVYRFFDNKFGTHFFTSDVGERNTVLATRSADLIQETNGFGDVQQNSTSAVAVYRFFDKNFGTHFFTANAGERDTIINTRSDLTYEANSTFYEHSTQQSGDTAVYRLFDTKTGTQFLTGDTNE
;
A
#
# COMPACT_ATOMS: atom_id res chain seq x y z
N MET A 1 -9.34 9.77 24.73
CA MET A 1 -8.13 9.84 23.89
C MET A 1 -7.13 10.74 24.58
N THR A 2 -6.09 10.14 25.17
CA THR A 2 -4.98 10.87 25.78
C THR A 2 -3.71 10.59 24.98
N THR A 3 -2.93 11.63 24.70
CA THR A 3 -1.60 11.48 24.12
C THR A 3 -0.59 11.33 25.24
N ARG A 4 0.20 10.26 25.19
CA ARG A 4 1.26 9.96 26.15
C ARG A 4 2.60 9.87 25.44
N THR A 5 3.58 10.60 25.93
CA THR A 5 4.91 10.71 25.32
C THR A 5 5.94 9.98 26.18
N TRP A 6 6.75 9.14 25.54
CA TRP A 6 7.87 8.42 26.16
C TRP A 6 8.98 9.40 26.58
N ASN A 7 9.57 9.18 27.75
CA ASN A 7 10.60 10.05 28.31
C ASN A 7 12.00 9.90 27.68
N GLY A 8 12.16 8.99 26.71
CA GLY A 8 13.43 8.72 26.03
C GLY A 8 14.33 7.67 26.69
N SER A 9 13.86 7.00 27.74
CA SER A 9 14.58 5.90 28.39
C SER A 9 14.60 4.61 27.56
N ASN A 10 15.38 3.63 28.01
CA ASN A 10 15.40 2.27 27.47
C ASN A 10 14.67 1.35 28.46
N ASP A 11 13.38 1.10 28.25
CA ASP A 11 12.55 0.39 29.24
C ASP A 11 11.34 -0.31 28.60
N SER A 12 10.60 -1.06 29.42
CA SER A 12 9.34 -1.70 29.06
C SER A 12 8.25 -0.66 28.82
N TYR A 13 7.46 -0.86 27.76
CA TYR A 13 6.23 -0.11 27.47
C TYR A 13 5.31 0.02 28.71
N ASN A 14 5.29 -1.00 29.57
CA ASN A 14 4.45 -1.05 30.76
C ASN A 14 4.97 -0.22 31.95
N ASN A 15 6.14 0.44 31.83
CA ASN A 15 6.60 1.37 32.85
C ASN A 15 5.78 2.67 32.80
N ALA A 16 4.75 2.77 33.65
CA ALA A 16 3.90 3.95 33.77
C ALA A 16 4.69 5.25 34.05
N GLY A 17 5.83 5.16 34.74
CA GLY A 17 6.70 6.29 35.07
C GLY A 17 7.51 6.81 33.88
N ALA A 18 7.60 6.05 32.79
CA ALA A 18 8.28 6.45 31.58
C ALA A 18 7.40 7.23 30.59
N TRP A 19 6.09 7.33 30.85
CA TRP A 19 5.12 8.07 30.05
C TRP A 19 4.75 9.41 30.70
N SER A 20 4.51 10.43 29.87
CA SER A 20 3.97 11.73 30.27
C SER A 20 2.73 12.08 29.44
N PRO A 21 1.56 12.35 30.05
CA PRO A 21 1.26 12.22 31.49
C PRO A 21 1.49 10.80 32.02
N ASN A 22 1.73 10.67 33.33
CA ASN A 22 2.02 9.38 33.98
C ASN A 22 0.91 8.35 33.71
N GLY A 23 1.31 7.11 33.39
CA GLY A 23 0.41 5.99 33.10
C GLY A 23 0.69 5.35 31.74
N VAL A 24 0.43 4.05 31.64
CA VAL A 24 0.60 3.28 30.40
C VAL A 24 -0.50 3.66 29.40
N PRO A 25 -0.20 3.86 28.10
CA PRO A 25 -1.23 4.09 27.10
C PRO A 25 -2.19 2.90 26.97
N VAL A 26 -3.48 3.21 26.84
CA VAL A 26 -4.59 2.23 26.76
C VAL A 26 -5.42 2.45 25.50
N SER A 27 -6.36 1.54 25.19
CA SER A 27 -7.25 1.66 24.03
C SER A 27 -7.85 3.06 23.88
N GLY A 28 -7.71 3.65 22.71
CA GLY A 28 -8.12 5.01 22.38
C GLY A 28 -7.05 6.09 22.64
N ASP A 29 -5.89 5.73 23.20
CA ASP A 29 -4.75 6.64 23.40
C ASP A 29 -3.79 6.65 22.21
N ILE A 30 -2.92 7.67 22.19
CA ILE A 30 -1.78 7.77 21.29
C ILE A 30 -0.50 7.69 22.11
N ALA A 31 0.37 6.73 21.79
CA ALA A 31 1.69 6.55 22.37
C ALA A 31 2.77 7.16 21.46
N ILE A 32 3.44 8.22 21.89
CA ILE A 32 4.49 8.90 21.12
C ILE A 32 5.87 8.55 21.65
N ILE A 33 6.75 8.05 20.79
CA ILE A 33 8.13 7.66 21.09
C ILE A 33 9.04 8.49 20.19
N ASN A 34 9.76 9.46 20.77
CA ASN A 34 10.62 10.39 20.02
C ASN A 34 12.13 10.11 20.20
N SER A 35 12.49 9.27 21.16
CA SER A 35 13.86 8.84 21.45
C SER A 35 13.85 7.61 22.36
N GLY A 36 15.02 6.99 22.54
CA GLY A 36 15.19 5.84 23.41
C GLY A 36 14.68 4.53 22.81
N THR A 37 14.53 3.53 23.68
CA THR A 37 14.07 2.18 23.32
C THR A 37 12.86 1.78 24.14
N VAL A 38 11.77 1.45 23.47
CA VAL A 38 10.57 0.92 24.12
C VAL A 38 10.44 -0.55 23.81
N THR A 39 10.37 -1.40 24.84
CA THR A 39 10.15 -2.84 24.68
C THR A 39 8.70 -3.20 24.97
N LEU A 40 8.01 -3.66 23.94
CA LEU A 40 6.65 -4.17 23.99
C LEU A 40 6.66 -5.69 24.13
N GLY A 41 6.05 -6.23 25.18
CA GLY A 41 6.02 -7.67 25.47
C GLY A 41 4.64 -8.34 25.39
N ASN A 42 3.58 -7.55 25.18
CA ASN A 42 2.19 -7.97 25.33
C ASN A 42 1.36 -7.60 24.09
N ALA A 43 0.13 -8.10 24.04
CA ALA A 43 -0.86 -7.61 23.10
C ALA A 43 -1.25 -6.16 23.40
N ILE A 44 -1.39 -5.36 22.34
CA ILE A 44 -1.87 -3.99 22.34
C ILE A 44 -3.13 -3.91 21.49
N THR A 45 -4.14 -3.27 22.06
CA THR A 45 -5.48 -3.12 21.49
C THR A 45 -5.89 -1.67 21.51
N GLY A 46 -6.34 -1.17 20.35
CA GLY A 46 -6.89 0.16 20.17
C GLY A 46 -5.91 1.32 20.38
N VAL A 47 -4.59 1.10 20.35
CA VAL A 47 -3.60 2.16 20.59
C VAL A 47 -2.94 2.58 19.27
N GLY A 48 -2.84 3.89 19.05
CA GLY A 48 -1.99 4.44 17.99
C GLY A 48 -0.57 4.67 18.49
N ILE A 49 0.40 3.90 17.99
CA ILE A 49 1.82 4.05 18.33
C ILE A 49 2.50 4.90 17.27
N GLN A 50 3.19 5.96 17.69
CA GLN A 50 3.99 6.83 16.84
C GLN A 50 5.46 6.72 17.23
N LEU A 51 6.28 6.24 16.29
CA LEU A 51 7.73 6.13 16.44
C LEU A 51 8.41 7.18 15.55
N ASN A 52 9.00 8.20 16.16
CA ASN A 52 9.51 9.36 15.45
C ASN A 52 11.03 9.44 15.58
N GLN A 53 11.72 9.33 14.45
CA GLN A 53 13.14 9.61 14.35
C GLN A 53 13.36 11.06 13.91
N ALA A 54 13.86 11.88 14.84
CA ALA A 54 14.13 13.30 14.60
C ALA A 54 15.31 13.52 13.64
N ASN A 55 15.28 14.62 12.89
CA ASN A 55 16.41 15.09 12.09
C ASN A 55 17.61 15.47 12.99
N GLY A 56 18.84 15.14 12.56
CA GLY A 56 20.07 15.38 13.32
C GLY A 56 20.30 14.46 14.54
N ALA A 57 19.38 13.54 14.83
CA ALA A 57 19.56 12.58 15.92
C ALA A 57 20.71 11.60 15.66
N THR A 58 21.56 11.40 16.68
CA THR A 58 22.75 10.53 16.63
C THR A 58 22.49 9.10 17.09
N ALA A 59 21.33 8.84 17.69
CA ALA A 59 20.90 7.53 18.15
C ALA A 59 19.52 7.19 17.57
N SER A 60 19.30 5.90 17.33
CA SER A 60 18.03 5.38 16.83
C SER A 60 16.97 5.39 17.90
N THR A 61 15.78 5.84 17.51
CA THR A 61 14.54 5.65 18.25
C THR A 61 14.03 4.26 17.92
N THR A 62 13.85 3.43 18.95
CA THR A 62 13.68 1.99 18.79
C THR A 62 12.39 1.51 19.43
N LEU A 63 11.59 0.76 18.68
CA LEU A 63 10.49 -0.05 19.21
C LEU A 63 10.89 -1.52 19.10
N THR A 64 11.00 -2.22 20.23
CA THR A 64 11.25 -3.66 20.26
C THR A 64 9.94 -4.39 20.51
N LEU A 65 9.53 -5.25 19.58
CA LEU A 65 8.36 -6.13 19.69
C LEU A 65 8.84 -7.52 20.12
N SER A 66 8.65 -7.85 21.40
CA SER A 66 9.06 -9.12 22.01
C SER A 66 7.85 -10.01 22.26
N ASN A 67 7.61 -10.97 21.37
CA ASN A 67 6.41 -11.81 21.39
C ASN A 67 5.10 -10.99 21.49
N ALA A 68 5.05 -9.84 20.81
CA ALA A 68 4.00 -8.85 20.98
C ALA A 68 3.01 -8.87 19.80
N THR A 69 1.78 -8.43 20.05
CA THR A 69 0.75 -8.33 19.02
C THR A 69 0.16 -6.93 19.01
N LEU A 70 0.20 -6.26 17.86
CA LEU A 70 -0.62 -5.08 17.60
C LEU A 70 -1.83 -5.57 16.82
N ASP A 71 -3.01 -5.55 17.45
CA ASP A 71 -4.21 -6.06 16.82
C ASP A 71 -4.73 -5.15 15.69
N ALA A 72 -5.82 -5.55 15.04
CA ALA A 72 -6.40 -4.83 13.92
C ALA A 72 -6.92 -3.42 14.26
N THR A 73 -7.11 -3.12 15.54
CA THR A 73 -7.58 -1.81 16.03
C THR A 73 -6.43 -0.89 16.46
N SER A 74 -5.21 -1.42 16.52
CA SER A 74 -3.99 -0.69 16.83
C SER A 74 -3.28 -0.28 15.55
N SER A 75 -2.51 0.81 15.61
CA SER A 75 -1.70 1.26 14.48
C SER A 75 -0.26 1.55 14.90
N LEU A 76 0.66 1.35 13.97
CA LEU A 76 2.04 1.82 14.10
C LEU A 76 2.33 2.81 12.97
N THR A 77 2.62 4.03 13.35
CA THR A 77 3.13 5.06 12.44
C THR A 77 4.60 5.29 12.75
N VAL A 78 5.47 5.10 11.77
CA VAL A 78 6.90 5.38 11.90
C VAL A 78 7.26 6.52 10.97
N THR A 79 7.91 7.54 11.51
CA THR A 79 8.38 8.69 10.74
C THR A 79 9.87 8.86 10.94
N ASN A 80 10.64 8.87 9.86
CA ASN A 80 12.02 9.32 9.87
C ASN A 80 12.18 10.63 9.08
N SER A 81 12.39 11.73 9.80
CA SER A 81 12.56 13.06 9.21
C SER A 81 13.99 13.37 8.75
N GLN A 82 14.89 12.37 8.76
CA GLN A 82 16.26 12.53 8.27
C GLN A 82 16.26 12.68 6.73
N PRO A 83 17.16 13.52 6.18
CA PRO A 83 17.16 13.84 4.76
C PRO A 83 17.70 12.72 3.84
N SER A 84 18.37 11.70 4.40
CA SER A 84 19.09 10.69 3.64
C SER A 84 18.98 9.30 4.25
N VAL A 85 19.07 8.26 3.41
CA VAL A 85 19.05 6.84 3.78
C VAL A 85 20.25 6.41 4.63
N ASN A 86 21.37 7.13 4.52
CA ASN A 86 22.61 6.83 5.26
C ASN A 86 22.60 7.39 6.70
N ASN A 87 21.53 8.10 7.08
CA ASN A 87 21.41 8.66 8.42
C ASN A 87 20.87 7.62 9.39
N THR A 88 20.94 7.95 10.68
CA THR A 88 20.41 7.13 11.78
C THR A 88 18.97 6.67 11.50
N PRO A 89 18.71 5.34 11.46
CA PRO A 89 17.39 4.82 11.16
C PRO A 89 16.44 4.92 12.35
N ALA A 90 15.13 4.99 12.07
CA ALA A 90 14.12 4.53 13.02
C ALA A 90 14.16 2.99 13.04
N VAL A 91 14.17 2.37 14.22
CA VAL A 91 14.37 0.91 14.33
C VAL A 91 13.13 0.23 14.91
N ILE A 92 12.70 -0.82 14.23
CA ILE A 92 11.70 -1.77 14.73
C ILE A 92 12.44 -3.10 14.90
N SER A 93 12.68 -3.48 16.14
CA SER A 93 13.40 -4.72 16.48
C SER A 93 12.41 -5.81 16.88
N ILE A 94 12.62 -7.04 16.43
CA ILE A 94 11.75 -8.17 16.72
C ILE A 94 12.50 -9.15 17.62
N ALA A 95 11.84 -9.62 18.67
CA ALA A 95 12.32 -10.72 19.50
C ALA A 95 11.23 -11.79 19.59
N GLY A 96 11.54 -13.02 19.18
CA GLY A 96 10.55 -14.10 19.11
C GLY A 96 9.55 -13.86 17.96
N THR A 97 8.27 -14.13 18.19
CA THR A 97 7.23 -13.98 17.14
C THR A 97 6.29 -12.84 17.47
N SER A 98 6.32 -11.77 16.67
CA SER A 98 5.47 -10.60 16.87
C SER A 98 4.55 -10.37 15.67
N THR A 99 3.32 -9.92 15.92
CA THR A 99 2.27 -9.78 14.89
C THR A 99 1.78 -8.33 14.75
N LEU A 100 1.63 -7.88 13.51
CA LEU A 100 1.04 -6.61 13.12
C LEU A 100 -0.22 -6.88 12.29
N ALA A 101 -1.40 -6.64 12.86
CA ALA A 101 -2.69 -6.95 12.23
C ALA A 101 -3.46 -5.72 11.72
N GLY A 102 -3.15 -4.53 12.22
CA GLY A 102 -3.76 -3.27 11.78
C GLY A 102 -3.11 -2.67 10.53
N THR A 103 -3.41 -1.40 10.29
CA THR A 103 -2.77 -0.61 9.23
C THR A 103 -1.57 0.14 9.81
N GLN A 104 -0.39 -0.21 9.31
CA GLN A 104 0.87 0.35 9.72
C GLN A 104 1.39 1.26 8.60
N SER A 105 1.96 2.41 8.98
CA SER A 105 2.40 3.43 8.03
C SER A 105 3.82 3.85 8.31
N PHE A 106 4.68 3.77 7.29
CA PHE A 106 6.11 4.01 7.38
C PHE A 106 6.46 5.16 6.43
N TYR A 107 7.07 6.21 6.97
CA TYR A 107 7.43 7.44 6.26
C TYR A 107 8.91 7.76 6.43
N GLY A 108 9.54 8.22 5.35
CA GLY A 108 10.88 8.78 5.37
C GLY A 108 11.99 7.81 5.00
N ALA A 109 13.22 8.33 4.86
CA ALA A 109 14.26 7.70 4.07
C ALA A 109 14.83 6.40 4.67
N SER A 110 15.03 6.32 5.99
CA SER A 110 15.75 5.22 6.64
C SER A 110 14.93 4.58 7.77
N ILE A 111 14.36 3.41 7.50
CA ILE A 111 13.63 2.62 8.49
C ILE A 111 14.22 1.21 8.49
N SER A 112 14.60 0.71 9.67
CA SER A 112 15.20 -0.61 9.80
C SER A 112 14.27 -1.54 10.56
N PHE A 113 13.98 -2.68 9.95
CA PHE A 113 13.36 -3.82 10.61
C PHE A 113 14.46 -4.81 10.94
N VAL A 114 14.75 -4.98 12.22
CA VAL A 114 15.73 -5.95 12.69
C VAL A 114 14.97 -7.19 13.14
N ILE A 115 15.07 -8.26 12.34
CA ILE A 115 14.46 -9.57 12.59
C ILE A 115 15.62 -10.58 12.78
N PRO A 116 16.12 -10.77 14.01
CA PRO A 116 17.20 -11.70 14.28
C PRO A 116 16.84 -13.15 13.92
N GLY A 117 17.84 -13.97 13.61
CA GLY A 117 17.68 -15.40 13.39
C GLY A 117 16.85 -16.07 14.50
N GLY A 118 15.84 -16.85 14.10
CA GLY A 118 14.88 -17.47 15.02
C GLY A 118 13.70 -16.59 15.43
N SER A 119 13.68 -15.31 15.04
CA SER A 119 12.52 -14.41 15.22
C SER A 119 11.67 -14.32 13.95
N ASN A 120 10.40 -13.95 14.13
CA ASN A 120 9.41 -13.85 13.07
C ASN A 120 8.55 -12.58 13.22
N LEU A 121 8.54 -11.74 12.18
CA LEU A 121 7.59 -10.64 12.06
C LEU A 121 6.40 -11.11 11.21
N VAL A 122 5.22 -11.16 11.80
CA VAL A 122 4.00 -11.57 11.11
C VAL A 122 3.18 -10.34 10.74
N ASN A 123 2.98 -10.09 9.45
CA ASN A 123 2.02 -9.12 8.95
C ASN A 123 0.72 -9.82 8.55
N THR A 124 -0.38 -9.53 9.23
CA THR A 124 -1.73 -9.99 8.82
C THR A 124 -2.63 -8.84 8.38
N GLY A 125 -2.16 -7.60 8.54
CA GLY A 125 -2.86 -6.38 8.12
C GLY A 125 -2.20 -5.75 6.89
N THR A 126 -2.05 -4.43 6.93
CA THR A 126 -1.43 -3.66 5.85
C THR A 126 -0.21 -2.92 6.38
N MET A 127 0.94 -3.06 5.71
CA MET A 127 2.13 -2.25 5.95
C MET A 127 2.38 -1.35 4.75
N ASN A 128 2.16 -0.04 4.92
CA ASN A 128 2.33 0.96 3.88
C ASN A 128 3.68 1.67 4.00
N PHE A 129 4.47 1.62 2.95
CA PHE A 129 5.80 2.24 2.85
C PHE A 129 5.74 3.45 1.93
N TYR A 130 5.48 4.63 2.50
CA TYR A 130 5.31 5.89 1.78
C TYR A 130 6.63 6.62 1.60
N SER A 131 7.15 6.74 0.38
CA SER A 131 8.38 7.52 0.21
C SER A 131 9.62 6.87 0.87
N SER A 132 9.47 5.73 1.55
CA SER A 132 10.46 5.10 2.43
C SER A 132 11.24 3.97 1.77
N SER A 133 12.50 3.79 2.17
CA SER A 133 13.34 2.66 1.78
C SER A 133 13.64 1.79 3.01
N PRO A 134 12.68 0.97 3.46
CA PRO A 134 12.90 0.10 4.59
C PRO A 134 13.97 -0.94 4.26
N ILE A 135 14.74 -1.33 5.27
CA ILE A 135 15.67 -2.45 5.19
C ILE A 135 15.26 -3.47 6.25
N THR A 136 14.97 -4.70 5.84
CA THR A 136 14.95 -5.82 6.81
C THR A 136 16.34 -6.44 6.92
N SER A 137 16.70 -6.88 8.12
CA SER A 137 18.00 -7.52 8.39
C SER A 137 17.92 -8.39 9.64
N GLY A 138 18.85 -9.34 9.78
CA GLY A 138 19.04 -10.11 11.02
C GLY A 138 18.96 -11.63 10.84
N GLY A 139 18.53 -12.11 9.68
CA GLY A 139 18.48 -13.53 9.32
C GLY A 139 17.23 -14.26 9.81
N GLY A 140 16.22 -13.52 10.27
CA GLY A 140 14.92 -14.05 10.68
C GLY A 140 13.95 -14.22 9.52
N THR A 141 12.65 -14.16 9.81
CA THR A 141 11.59 -14.31 8.80
C THR A 141 10.57 -13.18 8.89
N LEU A 142 10.18 -12.64 7.73
CA LEU A 142 9.00 -11.80 7.56
C LEU A 142 7.87 -12.68 7.01
N THR A 143 6.91 -13.04 7.84
CA THR A 143 5.70 -13.76 7.39
C THR A 143 4.64 -12.74 6.97
N ASN A 144 4.47 -12.56 5.66
CA ASN A 144 3.45 -11.69 5.11
C ASN A 144 2.20 -12.49 4.72
N ASN A 145 1.12 -12.36 5.49
CA ASN A 145 -0.20 -12.92 5.18
C ASN A 145 -1.23 -11.84 4.79
N GLY A 146 -0.88 -10.57 4.99
CA GLY A 146 -1.67 -9.42 4.54
C GLY A 146 -1.03 -8.74 3.34
N THR A 147 -0.90 -7.42 3.42
CA THR A 147 -0.38 -6.58 2.33
C THR A 147 0.87 -5.82 2.76
N LEU A 148 1.92 -5.87 1.95
CA LEU A 148 3.02 -4.90 1.96
C LEU A 148 2.83 -3.97 0.76
N ALA A 149 2.70 -2.67 1.00
CA ALA A 149 2.35 -1.71 -0.03
C ALA A 149 3.49 -0.68 -0.19
N LEU A 150 4.11 -0.60 -1.37
CA LEU A 150 5.19 0.34 -1.67
C LEU A 150 4.64 1.59 -2.37
N VAL A 151 4.22 2.56 -1.56
CA VAL A 151 3.54 3.76 -2.06
C VAL A 151 4.56 4.85 -2.36
N ASN A 152 4.63 5.30 -3.62
CA ASN A 152 5.56 6.36 -4.03
C ASN A 152 4.87 7.66 -4.47
N PRO A 153 4.16 8.37 -3.57
CA PRO A 153 3.39 9.56 -3.94
C PRO A 153 4.24 10.74 -4.42
N THR A 154 5.56 10.70 -4.20
CA THR A 154 6.47 11.81 -4.53
C THR A 154 7.38 11.53 -5.72
N ASN A 155 7.24 10.38 -6.39
CA ASN A 155 8.13 9.92 -7.46
C ASN A 155 9.63 9.96 -7.08
N ARG A 156 9.94 9.81 -5.79
CA ARG A 156 11.33 9.75 -5.32
C ARG A 156 11.83 8.31 -5.43
N PRO A 157 13.12 8.07 -5.75
CA PRO A 157 13.65 6.72 -5.74
C PRO A 157 13.46 6.08 -4.35
N GLN A 158 12.68 5.00 -4.29
CA GLN A 158 12.54 4.12 -3.14
C GLN A 158 13.21 2.79 -3.48
N VAL A 159 14.01 2.26 -2.56
CA VAL A 159 14.58 0.92 -2.70
C VAL A 159 14.41 0.14 -1.39
N PRO A 160 13.17 -0.25 -1.02
CA PRO A 160 12.96 -1.30 -0.04
C PRO A 160 13.88 -2.51 -0.32
N VAL A 161 14.65 -2.91 0.69
CA VAL A 161 15.54 -4.08 0.63
C VAL A 161 15.11 -5.08 1.70
N PHE A 162 14.59 -6.22 1.25
CA PHE A 162 14.25 -7.34 2.12
C PHE A 162 15.38 -8.38 2.10
N ASN A 163 16.26 -8.33 3.11
CA ASN A 163 17.37 -9.29 3.27
C ASN A 163 16.95 -10.58 3.99
N ASP A 164 15.82 -10.57 4.68
CA ASP A 164 15.30 -11.73 5.40
C ASP A 164 14.37 -12.55 4.51
N ALA A 165 14.14 -13.82 4.88
CA ALA A 165 13.21 -14.67 4.16
C ALA A 165 11.77 -14.13 4.28
N ILE A 166 11.03 -14.14 3.17
CA ILE A 166 9.61 -13.78 3.13
C ILE A 166 8.76 -15.04 3.05
N ALA A 167 7.95 -15.29 4.07
CA ALA A 167 7.00 -16.40 4.15
C ALA A 167 5.55 -15.89 4.04
N GLY A 168 4.59 -16.82 4.02
CA GLY A 168 3.15 -16.51 4.08
C GLY A 168 2.45 -16.49 2.71
N THR A 169 1.21 -16.02 2.69
CA THR A 169 0.35 -16.04 1.49
C THR A 169 -0.14 -14.67 1.04
N GLY A 170 0.47 -13.61 1.56
CA GLY A 170 0.08 -12.23 1.32
C GLY A 170 0.59 -11.63 0.02
N THR A 171 0.31 -10.35 -0.13
CA THR A 171 0.64 -9.57 -1.32
C THR A 171 1.76 -8.56 -1.01
N ILE A 172 2.65 -8.34 -1.99
CA ILE A 172 3.57 -7.22 -2.04
C ILE A 172 3.20 -6.38 -3.27
N ALA A 173 2.57 -5.23 -3.05
CA ALA A 173 2.21 -4.30 -4.11
C ALA A 173 3.37 -3.32 -4.35
N LEU A 174 3.74 -3.16 -5.61
CA LEU A 174 4.65 -2.12 -6.11
C LEU A 174 3.80 -1.02 -6.74
N GLY A 175 4.17 0.23 -6.45
CA GLY A 175 3.54 1.42 -7.00
C GLY A 175 4.42 2.07 -8.01
N THR A 176 3.88 3.11 -8.64
CA THR A 176 4.56 3.85 -9.71
C THR A 176 6.02 4.13 -9.36
N ASN A 177 6.93 3.71 -10.23
CA ASN A 177 8.37 3.90 -10.07
C ASN A 177 8.97 3.27 -8.79
N ALA A 178 8.27 2.35 -8.12
CA ALA A 178 8.80 1.65 -6.96
C ALA A 178 9.85 0.64 -7.39
N ARG A 179 10.96 0.59 -6.65
CA ARG A 179 11.93 -0.50 -6.76
C ARG A 179 11.89 -1.36 -5.51
N LEU A 180 11.77 -2.66 -5.69
CA LEU A 180 11.79 -3.66 -4.63
C LEU A 180 12.99 -4.58 -4.83
N GLN A 181 13.83 -4.74 -3.81
CA GLN A 181 14.90 -5.72 -3.80
C GLN A 181 14.59 -6.87 -2.84
N LEU A 182 14.56 -8.09 -3.37
CA LEU A 182 14.37 -9.32 -2.62
C LEU A 182 15.69 -10.11 -2.63
N SER A 183 16.37 -10.13 -1.49
CA SER A 183 17.70 -10.71 -1.38
C SER A 183 17.73 -12.14 -0.80
N ASN A 184 16.56 -12.67 -0.43
CA ASN A 184 16.42 -13.98 0.19
C ASN A 184 15.23 -14.78 -0.35
N SER A 185 14.95 -15.94 0.24
CA SER A 185 13.85 -16.80 -0.19
C SER A 185 12.49 -16.12 -0.06
N VAL A 186 11.62 -16.38 -1.03
CA VAL A 186 10.23 -15.90 -1.06
C VAL A 186 9.33 -17.12 -1.21
N SER A 187 8.38 -17.32 -0.28
CA SER A 187 7.51 -18.50 -0.30
C SER A 187 6.50 -18.47 -1.45
N ALA A 188 6.05 -19.65 -1.88
CA ALA A 188 5.17 -19.81 -3.03
C ALA A 188 3.76 -19.23 -2.85
N GLY A 189 3.34 -18.91 -1.62
CA GLY A 189 2.08 -18.24 -1.36
C GLY A 189 2.10 -16.74 -1.65
N GLN A 190 3.27 -16.11 -1.79
CA GLN A 190 3.35 -14.67 -2.00
C GLN A 190 2.94 -14.27 -3.42
N THR A 191 2.23 -13.16 -3.52
CA THR A 191 1.98 -12.48 -4.80
C THR A 191 2.70 -11.14 -4.83
N ILE A 192 3.50 -10.88 -5.84
CA ILE A 192 4.14 -9.60 -6.11
C ILE A 192 3.33 -8.93 -7.22
N VAL A 193 2.83 -7.72 -7.00
CA VAL A 193 1.96 -7.04 -7.96
C VAL A 193 2.65 -5.78 -8.46
N MET A 194 2.87 -5.70 -9.77
CA MET A 194 3.28 -4.50 -10.51
C MET A 194 2.00 -3.88 -11.09
N ASN A 195 1.73 -2.60 -10.85
CA ASN A 195 0.35 -2.09 -10.87
C ASN A 195 0.08 -0.93 -11.81
N ASP A 196 1.10 -0.29 -12.37
CA ASP A 196 0.86 0.90 -13.19
C ASP A 196 0.55 0.56 -14.66
N GLY A 197 0.71 -0.70 -15.08
CA GLY A 197 0.70 -1.01 -16.50
C GLY A 197 1.75 -0.15 -17.24
N ALA A 198 1.51 0.22 -18.49
CA ALA A 198 2.50 0.86 -19.38
C ALA A 198 3.02 2.26 -18.96
N SER A 199 2.57 2.84 -17.84
CA SER A 199 2.96 4.18 -17.36
C SER A 199 3.96 4.20 -16.20
N GLY A 200 4.12 3.09 -15.48
CA GLY A 200 5.03 3.02 -14.33
C GLY A 200 6.30 2.25 -14.64
N ASN A 201 7.42 2.71 -14.08
CA ASN A 201 8.71 2.03 -14.20
C ASN A 201 9.00 1.22 -12.93
N GLU A 202 8.15 0.25 -12.59
CA GLU A 202 8.38 -0.62 -11.45
C GLU A 202 9.60 -1.51 -11.69
N ILE A 203 10.42 -1.67 -10.67
CA ILE A 203 11.60 -2.55 -10.73
C ILE A 203 11.50 -3.59 -9.62
N LEU A 204 11.40 -4.86 -10.00
CA LEU A 204 11.61 -5.97 -9.07
C LEU A 204 13.00 -6.54 -9.26
N GLN A 205 13.83 -6.45 -8.24
CA GLN A 205 15.14 -7.09 -8.19
C GLN A 205 15.08 -8.38 -7.38
N LEU A 206 15.52 -9.48 -7.99
CA LEU A 206 15.65 -10.79 -7.38
C LEU A 206 17.13 -11.15 -7.30
N ASP A 207 17.71 -11.18 -6.10
CA ASP A 207 19.13 -11.57 -5.96
C ASP A 207 19.31 -13.09 -5.91
N ARG A 208 18.23 -13.83 -5.67
CA ARG A 208 18.24 -15.29 -5.53
C ARG A 208 17.03 -15.92 -6.22
N VAL A 209 16.98 -15.85 -7.54
CA VAL A 209 15.84 -16.39 -8.33
C VAL A 209 15.56 -17.87 -8.07
N GLY A 210 16.58 -18.68 -7.77
CA GLY A 210 16.40 -20.10 -7.44
C GLY A 210 15.68 -20.36 -6.11
N SER A 211 15.49 -19.34 -5.28
CA SER A 211 14.74 -19.39 -4.01
C SER A 211 13.49 -18.51 -4.04
N PHE A 212 13.13 -17.98 -5.22
CA PHE A 212 11.90 -17.23 -5.42
C PHE A 212 10.77 -18.20 -5.78
N GLY A 213 9.84 -18.41 -4.86
CA GLY A 213 8.64 -19.22 -5.08
C GLY A 213 7.40 -18.40 -5.43
N GLY A 214 7.41 -17.08 -5.18
CA GLY A 214 6.24 -16.22 -5.35
C GLY A 214 5.74 -16.10 -6.79
N THR A 215 4.54 -15.56 -6.94
CA THR A 215 3.93 -15.28 -8.25
C THR A 215 3.96 -13.78 -8.54
N ILE A 216 4.40 -13.38 -9.72
CA ILE A 216 4.38 -12.00 -10.18
C ILE A 216 3.12 -11.76 -11.00
N SER A 217 2.37 -10.70 -10.67
CA SER A 217 1.21 -10.24 -11.41
C SER A 217 1.46 -8.84 -11.95
N GLY A 218 0.89 -8.56 -13.13
CA GLY A 218 0.85 -7.21 -13.68
C GLY A 218 2.13 -6.73 -14.36
N PHE A 219 3.09 -7.63 -14.60
CA PHE A 219 4.34 -7.30 -15.30
C PHE A 219 4.05 -6.84 -16.74
N SER A 220 4.38 -5.59 -17.04
CA SER A 220 4.02 -4.89 -18.27
C SER A 220 5.22 -4.25 -18.97
N ALA A 221 4.99 -3.61 -20.11
CA ALA A 221 6.05 -3.13 -20.99
C ALA A 221 6.95 -2.02 -20.42
N SER A 222 6.51 -1.31 -19.38
CA SER A 222 7.31 -0.29 -18.69
C SER A 222 8.02 -0.82 -17.45
N ASP A 223 7.69 -2.04 -17.02
CA ASP A 223 8.27 -2.67 -15.84
C ASP A 223 9.59 -3.38 -16.16
N LEU A 224 10.38 -3.62 -15.11
CA LEU A 224 11.62 -4.38 -15.18
C LEU A 224 11.71 -5.43 -14.07
N ILE A 225 11.96 -6.67 -14.45
CA ILE A 225 12.49 -7.68 -13.52
C ILE A 225 14.00 -7.76 -13.73
N SER A 226 14.76 -7.54 -12.67
CA SER A 226 16.22 -7.65 -12.64
C SER A 226 16.63 -8.85 -11.81
N VAL A 227 17.38 -9.78 -12.38
CA VAL A 227 17.91 -10.94 -11.66
C VAL A 227 19.42 -10.78 -11.54
N THR A 228 19.92 -10.72 -10.30
CA THR A 228 21.36 -10.52 -10.05
C THR A 228 22.06 -11.83 -9.73
N ASN A 229 23.38 -11.86 -9.93
CA ASN A 229 24.27 -12.98 -9.57
C ASN A 229 23.81 -14.33 -10.14
N ILE A 230 23.37 -14.32 -11.41
CA ILE A 230 22.89 -15.48 -12.15
C ILE A 230 23.86 -15.86 -13.28
N ALA A 231 24.06 -17.16 -13.50
CA ALA A 231 24.64 -17.66 -14.74
C ALA A 231 23.51 -17.87 -15.77
N TYR A 232 23.60 -17.28 -16.96
CA TYR A 232 22.48 -17.32 -17.90
C TYR A 232 22.93 -17.57 -19.34
N THR A 233 22.20 -18.43 -20.05
CA THR A 233 22.39 -18.69 -21.49
C THR A 233 21.08 -18.70 -22.27
N ASN A 234 19.97 -19.17 -21.70
CA ASN A 234 18.68 -19.22 -22.38
C ASN A 234 17.51 -19.22 -21.37
N TYR A 235 16.30 -19.08 -21.90
CA TYR A 235 15.06 -19.17 -21.15
C TYR A 235 13.98 -19.93 -21.91
N THR A 236 13.02 -20.48 -21.17
CA THR A 236 11.77 -20.98 -21.71
C THR A 236 10.59 -20.39 -20.95
N TYR A 237 9.46 -20.23 -21.62
CA TYR A 237 8.21 -19.82 -21.02
C TYR A 237 7.15 -20.87 -21.33
N THR A 238 6.62 -21.49 -20.26
CA THR A 238 5.53 -22.47 -20.39
C THR A 238 4.22 -21.81 -20.01
N ASN A 239 3.31 -21.76 -20.97
CA ASN A 239 1.98 -21.19 -20.80
C ASN A 239 1.00 -22.18 -20.16
N ALA A 240 0.16 -21.67 -19.26
CA ALA A 240 -0.91 -22.38 -18.59
C ALA A 240 -2.13 -21.45 -18.44
N GLY A 241 -2.81 -21.14 -19.55
CA GLY A 241 -3.99 -20.27 -19.56
C GLY A 241 -3.66 -18.81 -19.22
N ASN A 242 -4.20 -18.29 -18.11
CA ASN A 242 -3.92 -16.94 -17.60
C ASN A 242 -2.68 -16.88 -16.68
N SER A 243 -1.80 -17.87 -16.78
CA SER A 243 -0.58 -17.96 -15.99
C SER A 243 0.50 -18.68 -16.77
N GLY A 244 1.74 -18.54 -16.33
CA GLY A 244 2.84 -19.32 -16.89
C GLY A 244 4.11 -19.19 -16.08
N THR A 245 5.13 -19.93 -16.50
CA THR A 245 6.41 -19.99 -15.78
C THR A 245 7.55 -19.67 -16.74
N LEU A 246 8.28 -18.60 -16.41
CA LEU A 246 9.54 -18.25 -17.05
C LEU A 246 10.68 -19.00 -16.35
N SER A 247 11.34 -19.92 -17.06
CA SER A 247 12.44 -20.73 -16.55
C SER A 247 13.76 -20.22 -17.12
N LEU A 248 14.74 -19.98 -16.26
CA LEU A 248 16.04 -19.42 -16.62
C LEU A 248 17.12 -20.50 -16.52
N TYR A 249 17.96 -20.65 -17.54
CA TYR A 249 18.98 -21.72 -17.59
C TYR A 249 20.39 -21.19 -17.86
N SER A 250 21.37 -21.95 -17.39
CA SER A 250 22.77 -21.92 -17.84
C SER A 250 23.11 -23.27 -18.48
N GLY A 251 23.32 -23.29 -19.79
CA GLY A 251 23.33 -24.52 -20.59
C GLY A 251 22.00 -25.27 -20.44
N SER A 252 22.04 -26.46 -19.86
CA SER A 252 20.87 -27.28 -19.51
C SER A 252 20.46 -27.17 -18.03
N THR A 253 21.19 -26.41 -17.21
CA THR A 253 20.98 -26.33 -15.77
C THR A 253 20.01 -25.20 -15.42
N LEU A 254 18.87 -25.57 -14.83
CA LEU A 254 17.88 -24.61 -14.32
C LEU A 254 18.47 -23.79 -13.17
N GLN A 255 18.40 -22.46 -13.28
CA GLN A 255 18.87 -21.51 -12.27
C GLN A 255 17.75 -21.04 -11.35
N GLY A 256 16.53 -20.95 -11.90
CA GLY A 256 15.35 -20.54 -11.17
C GLY A 256 14.16 -20.34 -12.10
N THR A 257 12.99 -20.18 -11.49
CA THR A 257 11.72 -19.99 -12.19
C THR A 257 11.01 -18.76 -11.65
N ILE A 258 10.31 -18.06 -12.52
CA ILE A 258 9.46 -16.94 -12.17
C ILE A 258 8.03 -17.31 -12.61
N ALA A 259 7.14 -17.50 -11.64
CA ALA A 259 5.73 -17.68 -11.91
C ALA A 259 5.09 -16.32 -12.22
N LEU A 260 4.27 -16.27 -13.27
CA LEU A 260 3.62 -15.07 -13.77
C LEU A 260 2.13 -15.31 -13.94
N THR A 261 1.29 -14.38 -13.49
CA THR A 261 -0.13 -14.30 -13.86
C THR A 261 -0.33 -13.23 -14.92
N GLY A 262 -1.05 -13.59 -15.97
CA GLY A 262 -1.25 -12.76 -17.15
C GLY A 262 -1.12 -13.58 -18.44
N GLN A 263 -1.44 -12.94 -19.56
CA GLN A 263 -1.37 -13.51 -20.89
C GLN A 263 -0.02 -13.16 -21.52
N TYR A 264 0.96 -14.04 -21.38
CA TYR A 264 2.27 -13.91 -22.03
C TYR A 264 2.48 -15.07 -23.00
N ASN A 265 3.49 -14.96 -23.84
CA ASN A 265 4.03 -16.08 -24.62
C ASN A 265 5.56 -15.95 -24.66
N GLN A 266 6.26 -16.95 -25.22
CA GLN A 266 7.73 -16.92 -25.30
C GLN A 266 8.25 -15.61 -25.93
N SER A 267 7.62 -15.12 -27.01
CA SER A 267 8.02 -13.88 -27.68
C SER A 267 7.62 -12.60 -26.95
N SER A 268 6.85 -12.70 -25.86
CA SER A 268 6.52 -11.55 -25.02
C SER A 268 7.72 -11.05 -24.23
N PHE A 269 8.80 -11.83 -24.07
CA PHE A 269 9.90 -11.48 -23.18
C PHE A 269 11.16 -11.03 -23.93
N GLY A 270 11.74 -9.92 -23.48
CA GLY A 270 13.07 -9.47 -23.85
C GLY A 270 14.03 -9.73 -22.70
N LEU A 271 15.10 -10.49 -22.94
CA LEU A 271 16.11 -10.79 -21.91
C LEU A 271 17.47 -10.28 -22.35
N THR A 272 18.03 -9.36 -21.58
CA THR A 272 19.36 -8.78 -21.79
C THR A 272 20.26 -9.16 -20.64
N PHE A 273 21.31 -9.93 -20.94
CA PHE A 273 22.29 -10.36 -19.94
C PHE A 273 23.53 -9.48 -19.98
N ASN A 274 23.89 -8.92 -18.83
CA ASN A 274 25.10 -8.14 -18.64
C ASN A 274 26.01 -8.87 -17.65
N ASP A 275 27.18 -9.30 -18.12
CA ASP A 275 28.24 -9.87 -17.29
C ASP A 275 29.28 -8.78 -16.99
N PHE A 276 29.43 -8.45 -15.71
CA PHE A 276 30.39 -7.44 -15.26
C PHE A 276 31.72 -8.06 -14.81
N GLY A 277 31.85 -9.40 -14.85
CA GLY A 277 32.99 -10.12 -14.31
C GLY A 277 32.99 -10.17 -12.78
N GLY A 278 33.88 -10.96 -12.20
CA GLY A 278 34.03 -11.04 -10.73
C GLY A 278 32.83 -11.65 -9.98
N GLY A 279 31.96 -12.40 -10.68
CA GLY A 279 30.77 -13.02 -10.10
C GLY A 279 29.54 -12.13 -10.04
N GLN A 280 29.63 -10.89 -10.53
CA GLN A 280 28.50 -9.97 -10.63
C GLN A 280 27.91 -10.00 -12.04
N SER A 281 26.63 -10.36 -12.12
CA SER A 281 25.87 -10.35 -13.35
C SER A 281 24.48 -9.77 -13.10
N ASN A 282 23.89 -9.23 -14.15
CA ASN A 282 22.51 -8.76 -14.14
C ASN A 282 21.79 -9.20 -15.41
N LEU A 283 20.73 -9.97 -15.23
CA LEU A 283 19.77 -10.30 -16.28
C LEU A 283 18.57 -9.37 -16.15
N GLN A 284 18.38 -8.53 -17.16
CA GLN A 284 17.21 -7.67 -17.28
C GLN A 284 16.14 -8.39 -18.11
N ILE A 285 14.95 -8.49 -17.55
CA ILE A 285 13.79 -9.11 -18.19
C ILE A 285 12.76 -8.00 -18.38
N THR A 286 12.40 -7.76 -19.63
CA THR A 286 11.32 -6.85 -20.05
C THR A 286 10.21 -7.64 -20.72
N THR A 287 9.06 -7.02 -20.93
CA THR A 287 8.00 -7.61 -21.73
C THR A 287 7.41 -6.64 -22.75
N THR A 288 6.76 -7.16 -23.79
CA THR A 288 5.94 -6.39 -24.73
C THR A 288 4.45 -6.44 -24.38
N ALA A 289 4.07 -7.16 -23.33
CA ALA A 289 2.69 -7.26 -22.88
C ALA A 289 2.21 -5.91 -22.30
N VAL A 290 1.09 -5.40 -22.82
CA VAL A 290 0.48 -4.13 -22.38
C VAL A 290 -0.75 -4.30 -21.49
N ASN A 291 -1.33 -5.51 -21.44
CA ASN A 291 -2.59 -5.81 -20.73
C ASN A 291 -2.41 -6.91 -19.66
N ALA A 292 -1.37 -6.82 -18.84
CA ALA A 292 -1.30 -7.62 -17.63
C ALA A 292 -2.09 -6.90 -16.54
N GLN A 293 -3.42 -7.05 -16.52
CA GLN A 293 -4.25 -6.50 -15.45
C GLN A 293 -3.78 -7.04 -14.10
N SER A 294 -3.42 -6.14 -13.18
CA SER A 294 -3.15 -6.45 -11.80
C SER A 294 -4.44 -6.77 -11.04
N ALA A 295 -4.35 -7.64 -10.04
CA ALA A 295 -5.31 -7.62 -8.95
C ALA A 295 -5.26 -6.22 -8.32
N GLY A 296 -6.42 -5.57 -8.18
CA GLY A 296 -6.51 -4.18 -7.74
C GLY A 296 -5.65 -3.86 -6.51
N LEU A 297 -5.10 -2.65 -6.52
CA LEU A 297 -4.24 -2.13 -5.46
C LEU A 297 -4.98 -2.01 -4.12
N PRO A 298 -4.26 -2.06 -2.98
CA PRO A 298 -4.83 -1.74 -1.68
C PRO A 298 -5.39 -0.31 -1.65
N PRO A 299 -6.39 -0.01 -0.82
CA PRO A 299 -6.90 1.35 -0.62
C PRO A 299 -5.78 2.36 -0.25
N GLY A 300 -5.68 3.49 -0.96
CA GLY A 300 -4.68 4.54 -0.71
C GLY A 300 -3.43 4.51 -1.61
N TYR A 301 -3.44 3.70 -2.67
CA TYR A 301 -2.37 3.60 -3.64
C TYR A 301 -2.63 4.52 -4.85
N GLN A 302 -1.75 5.50 -5.10
CA GLN A 302 -1.87 6.36 -6.26
C GLN A 302 -1.33 5.64 -7.51
N ASN A 303 -2.18 5.51 -8.55
CA ASN A 303 -1.75 5.23 -9.91
C ASN A 303 -1.05 6.50 -10.46
N GLY A 304 0.17 6.34 -10.94
CA GLY A 304 1.07 7.37 -11.47
C GLY A 304 0.54 8.18 -12.64
N ASN A 305 -0.62 7.86 -13.17
CA ASN A 305 -1.29 8.69 -14.18
C ASN A 305 -2.04 9.88 -13.57
N ASN A 306 -1.29 10.73 -12.86
CA ASN A 306 -1.67 12.13 -12.74
C ASN A 306 -0.49 13.00 -13.20
N GLY A 307 -0.35 13.12 -14.52
CA GLY A 307 0.48 14.14 -15.12
C GLY A 307 -0.03 15.51 -14.73
N ASN A 308 0.56 16.12 -13.70
CA ASN A 308 1.12 17.47 -13.75
C ASN A 308 1.89 17.74 -12.46
N GLY A 309 3.19 17.98 -12.57
CA GLY A 309 3.99 18.45 -11.44
C GLY A 309 3.64 19.89 -11.10
N ASN A 310 3.30 20.17 -9.84
CA ASN A 310 3.92 21.28 -9.13
C ASN A 310 3.63 21.28 -7.62
N ASN A 311 4.63 21.80 -6.91
CA ASN A 311 4.61 22.44 -5.59
C ASN A 311 4.62 21.61 -4.31
N GLY A 312 5.63 21.93 -3.51
CA GLY A 312 5.68 21.64 -2.08
C GLY A 312 4.62 22.41 -1.29
N GLY A 313 4.43 21.95 -0.06
CA GLY A 313 3.81 22.63 1.08
C GLY A 313 2.61 23.54 0.81
N SER A 314 1.40 22.97 0.83
CA SER A 314 0.19 23.55 1.43
C SER A 314 -0.95 22.52 1.32
N GLY A 315 -1.83 22.43 2.31
CA GLY A 315 -2.87 21.41 2.42
C GLY A 315 -3.96 21.50 1.34
N THR A 316 -3.77 20.83 0.21
CA THR A 316 -4.80 20.68 -0.82
C THR A 316 -5.60 19.41 -0.57
N VAL A 317 -6.85 19.61 -0.13
CA VAL A 317 -7.96 18.64 -0.10
C VAL A 317 -8.08 17.99 -1.49
N GLY A 318 -8.27 16.67 -1.57
CA GLY A 318 -8.49 15.98 -2.85
C GLY A 318 -9.80 16.45 -3.51
N ALA A 319 -10.04 16.12 -4.78
CA ALA A 319 -11.28 16.49 -5.46
C ALA A 319 -12.15 15.26 -5.71
N VAL A 320 -13.45 15.35 -5.43
CA VAL A 320 -14.48 14.41 -5.90
C VAL A 320 -15.13 15.01 -7.14
N TYR A 321 -14.89 14.40 -8.28
CA TYR A 321 -15.46 14.77 -9.56
C TYR A 321 -16.92 14.34 -9.63
N ARG A 322 -17.78 15.26 -10.06
CA ARG A 322 -19.21 15.06 -10.28
C ARG A 322 -19.50 15.08 -11.78
N PHE A 323 -20.32 14.14 -12.23
CA PHE A 323 -20.77 14.04 -13.61
C PHE A 323 -22.29 13.93 -13.64
N PHE A 324 -22.94 14.73 -14.46
CA PHE A 324 -24.36 14.61 -14.75
C PHE A 324 -24.59 13.56 -15.84
N ASP A 325 -25.38 12.53 -15.51
CA ASP A 325 -25.91 11.57 -16.46
C ASP A 325 -27.13 12.19 -17.17
N ASN A 326 -26.92 12.68 -18.38
CA ASN A 326 -27.97 13.35 -19.16
C ASN A 326 -29.03 12.39 -19.72
N LYS A 327 -28.82 11.08 -19.60
CA LYS A 327 -29.72 10.05 -20.11
C LYS A 327 -30.72 9.62 -19.04
N PHE A 328 -30.26 9.51 -17.80
CA PHE A 328 -31.07 9.05 -16.68
C PHE A 328 -31.37 10.13 -15.64
N GLY A 329 -30.77 11.32 -15.77
CA GLY A 329 -30.97 12.44 -14.84
C GLY A 329 -30.38 12.17 -13.45
N THR A 330 -29.29 11.40 -13.40
CA THR A 330 -28.60 11.03 -12.15
C THR A 330 -27.18 11.59 -12.14
N HIS A 331 -26.42 11.34 -11.08
CA HIS A 331 -25.04 11.78 -10.97
C HIS A 331 -24.10 10.62 -10.71
N PHE A 332 -22.91 10.73 -11.28
CA PHE A 332 -21.79 9.87 -11.02
C PHE A 332 -20.69 10.65 -10.27
N PHE A 333 -20.15 10.06 -9.21
CA PHE A 333 -19.13 10.67 -8.37
C PHE A 333 -17.90 9.78 -8.28
N THR A 334 -16.73 10.39 -8.38
CA THR A 334 -15.46 9.70 -8.18
C THR A 334 -14.38 10.64 -7.69
N SER A 335 -13.57 10.23 -6.70
CA SER A 335 -12.30 10.89 -6.38
C SER A 335 -11.14 10.33 -7.22
N ASP A 336 -11.39 9.24 -7.95
CA ASP A 336 -10.39 8.60 -8.79
C ASP A 336 -10.23 9.36 -10.11
N VAL A 337 -9.06 9.94 -10.29
CA VAL A 337 -8.72 10.72 -11.48
C VAL A 337 -8.67 9.84 -12.75
N GLY A 338 -8.28 8.57 -12.64
CA GLY A 338 -8.27 7.63 -13.74
C GLY A 338 -9.68 7.23 -14.16
N GLU A 339 -10.59 7.01 -13.21
CA GLU A 339 -12.01 6.77 -13.47
C GLU A 339 -12.65 7.99 -14.11
N ARG A 340 -12.38 9.20 -13.59
CA ARG A 340 -12.78 10.48 -14.21
C ARG A 340 -12.33 10.55 -15.67
N ASN A 341 -11.04 10.32 -15.94
CA ASN A 341 -10.48 10.39 -17.28
C ASN A 341 -11.09 9.32 -18.20
N THR A 342 -11.33 8.11 -17.69
CA THR A 342 -12.00 7.04 -18.44
C THR A 342 -13.42 7.44 -18.82
N VAL A 343 -14.18 8.03 -17.89
CA VAL A 343 -15.54 8.55 -18.15
C VAL A 343 -15.51 9.65 -19.21
N LEU A 344 -14.60 10.62 -19.10
CA LEU A 344 -14.43 11.66 -20.11
C LEU A 344 -14.10 11.09 -21.51
N ALA A 345 -13.24 10.06 -21.57
CA ALA A 345 -12.81 9.46 -22.82
C ALA A 345 -13.87 8.56 -23.46
N THR A 346 -14.65 7.82 -22.67
CA THR A 346 -15.51 6.73 -23.16
C THR A 346 -17.01 6.99 -23.00
N ARG A 347 -17.39 7.98 -22.18
CA ARG A 347 -18.77 8.27 -21.78
C ARG A 347 -19.12 9.76 -21.85
N SER A 348 -18.33 10.60 -22.54
CA SER A 348 -18.59 12.05 -22.63
C SER A 348 -19.89 12.44 -23.34
N ALA A 349 -20.54 11.50 -24.06
CA ALA A 349 -21.82 11.73 -24.70
C ALA A 349 -23.00 11.78 -23.70
N ASP A 350 -22.90 11.06 -22.58
CA ASP A 350 -23.98 10.95 -21.58
C ASP A 350 -23.57 11.27 -20.15
N LEU A 351 -22.29 11.14 -19.78
CA LEU A 351 -21.75 11.62 -18.51
C LEU A 351 -20.98 12.95 -18.71
N ILE A 352 -21.65 14.05 -18.41
CA ILE A 352 -21.12 15.41 -18.55
C ILE A 352 -20.46 15.84 -17.24
N GLN A 353 -19.16 16.09 -17.24
CA GLN A 353 -18.48 16.56 -16.04
C GLN A 353 -18.96 17.95 -15.65
N GLU A 354 -19.27 18.13 -14.37
CA GLU A 354 -19.69 19.39 -13.80
C GLU A 354 -18.57 20.06 -13.01
N THR A 355 -18.68 21.38 -12.81
CA THR A 355 -17.67 22.18 -12.10
C THR A 355 -17.92 22.27 -10.58
N ASN A 356 -19.08 21.82 -10.10
CA ASN A 356 -19.52 21.84 -8.70
C ASN A 356 -19.21 20.51 -7.96
N GLY A 357 -17.98 20.00 -8.10
CA GLY A 357 -17.53 18.80 -7.38
C GLY A 357 -17.39 19.00 -5.87
N PHE A 358 -17.25 17.90 -5.12
CA PHE A 358 -16.99 17.95 -3.67
C PHE A 358 -15.49 17.96 -3.37
N GLY A 359 -15.14 18.35 -2.14
CA GLY A 359 -13.80 18.15 -1.59
C GLY A 359 -13.67 16.76 -0.97
N ASP A 360 -12.60 16.05 -1.31
CA ASP A 360 -12.19 14.79 -0.69
C ASP A 360 -11.29 15.08 0.51
N VAL A 361 -11.68 14.59 1.68
CA VAL A 361 -10.91 14.80 2.91
C VAL A 361 -9.66 13.92 2.87
N GLN A 362 -8.53 14.46 3.32
CA GLN A 362 -7.34 13.62 3.47
C GLN A 362 -7.64 12.52 4.48
N GLN A 363 -7.49 11.24 4.08
CA GLN A 363 -7.81 10.06 4.91
C GLN A 363 -7.23 10.11 6.34
N ASN A 364 -6.09 10.78 6.53
CA ASN A 364 -5.41 10.91 7.82
C ASN A 364 -5.91 12.10 8.67
N SER A 365 -6.91 12.85 8.21
CA SER A 365 -7.57 13.87 9.00
C SER A 365 -8.29 13.20 10.17
N THR A 366 -8.21 13.81 11.36
CA THR A 366 -8.79 13.27 12.60
C THR A 366 -10.30 13.12 12.57
N SER A 367 -10.97 13.70 11.58
CA SER A 367 -12.41 13.60 11.35
C SER A 367 -12.77 12.91 10.03
N ALA A 368 -11.82 12.28 9.33
CA ALA A 368 -12.11 11.60 8.06
C ALA A 368 -12.86 10.28 8.29
N VAL A 369 -13.97 10.10 7.57
CA VAL A 369 -14.68 8.83 7.44
C VAL A 369 -14.82 8.45 5.98
N ALA A 370 -14.72 7.16 5.70
CA ALA A 370 -14.85 6.61 4.37
C ALA A 370 -16.29 6.74 3.85
N VAL A 371 -16.45 7.19 2.62
CA VAL A 371 -17.68 7.13 1.83
C VAL A 371 -17.61 5.90 0.93
N TYR A 372 -18.45 4.94 1.24
CA TYR A 372 -18.58 3.65 0.56
C TYR A 372 -19.46 3.78 -0.68
N ARG A 373 -19.00 3.23 -1.80
CA ARG A 373 -19.73 3.21 -3.08
C ARG A 373 -20.26 1.82 -3.41
N PHE A 374 -21.46 1.76 -3.95
CA PHE A 374 -22.09 0.53 -4.42
C PHE A 374 -22.68 0.75 -5.81
N PHE A 375 -22.41 -0.17 -6.73
CA PHE A 375 -23.02 -0.19 -8.05
C PHE A 375 -24.41 -0.85 -8.00
N ASP A 376 -25.43 -0.12 -8.43
CA ASP A 376 -26.80 -0.62 -8.58
C ASP A 376 -26.97 -1.32 -9.93
N LYS A 377 -27.14 -2.63 -9.90
CA LYS A 377 -27.25 -3.45 -11.12
C LYS A 377 -28.57 -3.28 -11.85
N ASN A 378 -29.62 -2.78 -11.19
CA ASN A 378 -30.94 -2.61 -11.79
C ASN A 378 -31.03 -1.30 -12.58
N PHE A 379 -30.41 -0.23 -12.06
CA PHE A 379 -30.54 1.11 -12.62
C PHE A 379 -29.25 1.64 -13.24
N GLY A 380 -28.11 0.96 -13.06
CA GLY A 380 -26.82 1.39 -13.57
C GLY A 380 -26.26 2.63 -12.85
N THR A 381 -26.77 2.92 -11.65
CA THR A 381 -26.40 4.07 -10.83
C THR A 381 -25.51 3.65 -9.66
N HIS A 382 -25.12 4.61 -8.82
CA HIS A 382 -24.34 4.34 -7.62
C HIS A 382 -25.07 4.79 -6.36
N PHE A 383 -24.92 4.00 -5.30
CA PHE A 383 -25.33 4.34 -3.94
C PHE A 383 -24.10 4.70 -3.12
N PHE A 384 -24.19 5.75 -2.32
CA PHE A 384 -23.09 6.22 -1.48
C PHE A 384 -23.51 6.33 0.00
N THR A 385 -22.62 5.91 0.89
CA THR A 385 -22.82 6.08 2.34
C THR A 385 -21.52 6.19 3.09
N ALA A 386 -21.43 7.10 4.06
CA ALA A 386 -20.34 7.08 5.05
C ALA A 386 -20.69 6.27 6.32
N ASN A 387 -21.91 5.75 6.41
CA ASN A 387 -22.33 4.94 7.54
C ASN A 387 -21.88 3.49 7.34
N ALA A 388 -20.90 3.04 8.12
CA ALA A 388 -20.39 1.67 8.06
C ALA A 388 -21.45 0.61 8.37
N GLY A 389 -22.43 0.91 9.23
CA GLY A 389 -23.56 0.00 9.51
C GLY A 389 -24.54 -0.11 8.35
N GLU A 390 -24.78 1.00 7.62
CA GLU A 390 -25.58 0.99 6.38
C GLU A 390 -24.86 0.20 5.29
N ARG A 391 -23.54 0.39 5.14
CA ARG A 391 -22.69 -0.42 4.26
C ARG A 391 -22.85 -1.91 4.57
N ASP A 392 -22.66 -2.31 5.83
CA ASP A 392 -22.72 -3.72 6.22
C ASP A 392 -24.13 -4.30 6.02
N THR A 393 -25.17 -3.51 6.27
CA THR A 393 -26.56 -3.92 6.01
C THR A 393 -26.80 -4.14 4.52
N ILE A 394 -26.33 -3.23 3.65
CA ILE A 394 -26.46 -3.33 2.20
C ILE A 394 -25.73 -4.57 1.67
N ILE A 395 -24.48 -4.78 2.09
CA ILE A 395 -23.69 -5.97 1.70
C ILE A 395 -24.45 -7.27 2.02
N ASN A 396 -25.12 -7.32 3.18
CA ASN A 396 -25.81 -8.53 3.64
C ASN A 396 -27.22 -8.71 3.09
N THR A 397 -27.91 -7.63 2.71
CA THR A 397 -29.36 -7.67 2.43
C THR A 397 -29.76 -7.26 1.02
N ARG A 398 -28.86 -6.60 0.26
CA ARG A 398 -29.16 -6.02 -1.05
C ARG A 398 -28.27 -6.64 -2.12
N SER A 399 -28.67 -7.81 -2.61
CA SER A 399 -27.96 -8.50 -3.70
C SER A 399 -27.96 -7.75 -5.03
N ASP A 400 -28.82 -6.75 -5.19
CA ASP A 400 -28.90 -5.84 -6.34
C ASP A 400 -27.80 -4.77 -6.33
N LEU A 401 -27.21 -4.48 -5.17
CA LEU A 401 -26.12 -3.54 -4.99
C LEU A 401 -24.78 -4.29 -4.88
N THR A 402 -23.79 -3.89 -5.66
CA THR A 402 -22.44 -4.48 -5.64
C THR A 402 -21.47 -3.51 -4.98
N TYR A 403 -20.85 -3.91 -3.87
CA TYR A 403 -19.89 -3.05 -3.17
C TYR A 403 -18.60 -2.83 -3.98
N GLU A 404 -18.19 -1.58 -4.15
CA GLU A 404 -17.01 -1.18 -4.92
C GLU A 404 -15.94 -0.58 -4.00
N ALA A 405 -15.26 -1.44 -3.25
CA ALA A 405 -14.27 -1.02 -2.24
C ALA A 405 -13.17 -0.10 -2.79
N ASN A 406 -12.82 -0.24 -4.07
CA ASN A 406 -11.73 0.48 -4.74
C ASN A 406 -12.05 1.94 -5.06
N SER A 407 -13.30 2.37 -4.86
CA SER A 407 -13.78 3.72 -5.19
C SER A 407 -14.16 4.54 -3.95
N THR A 408 -13.62 4.13 -2.80
CA THR A 408 -13.86 4.79 -1.51
C THR A 408 -13.11 6.12 -1.46
N PHE A 409 -13.81 7.19 -1.12
CA PHE A 409 -13.24 8.52 -0.79
C PHE A 409 -13.59 8.89 0.65
N TYR A 410 -13.18 10.07 1.13
CA TYR A 410 -13.36 10.46 2.52
C TYR A 410 -14.09 11.79 2.68
N GLU A 411 -14.91 11.87 3.74
CA GLU A 411 -15.59 13.08 4.17
C GLU A 411 -15.38 13.32 5.66
N HIS A 412 -15.73 14.51 6.16
CA HIS A 412 -15.67 14.78 7.59
C HIS A 412 -16.88 14.17 8.31
N SER A 413 -16.65 13.35 9.34
CA SER A 413 -17.71 12.76 10.17
C SER A 413 -18.47 13.77 11.02
N THR A 414 -17.86 14.94 11.21
CA THR A 414 -18.41 16.08 11.93
C THR A 414 -17.98 17.35 11.22
N GLN A 415 -18.89 18.28 11.00
CA GLN A 415 -18.63 19.55 10.30
C GLN A 415 -17.40 20.28 10.88
N GLN A 416 -16.43 20.59 10.03
CA GLN A 416 -15.27 21.42 10.33
C GLN A 416 -15.48 22.86 9.83
N SER A 417 -14.61 23.76 10.27
CA SER A 417 -14.61 25.14 9.78
C SER A 417 -14.28 25.18 8.29
N GLY A 418 -15.18 25.75 7.47
CA GLY A 418 -15.03 25.83 6.01
C GLY A 418 -15.77 24.72 5.25
N ASP A 419 -16.34 23.72 5.94
CA ASP A 419 -17.12 22.67 5.28
C ASP A 419 -18.46 23.19 4.77
N THR A 420 -18.81 22.75 3.56
CA THR A 420 -20.19 22.79 3.05
C THR A 420 -20.85 21.44 3.30
N ALA A 421 -22.06 21.45 3.85
CA ALA A 421 -22.81 20.22 4.08
C ALA A 421 -23.19 19.57 2.75
N VAL A 422 -23.04 18.25 2.65
CA VAL A 422 -23.56 17.46 1.53
C VAL A 422 -24.88 16.83 1.95
N TYR A 423 -25.94 17.13 1.21
CA TYR A 423 -27.27 16.56 1.39
C TYR A 423 -27.42 15.32 0.52
N ARG A 424 -27.95 14.24 1.11
CA ARG A 424 -28.33 13.00 0.41
C ARG A 424 -29.85 12.93 0.33
N LEU A 425 -30.39 13.21 -0.85
CA LEU A 425 -31.83 13.17 -1.13
C LEU A 425 -32.18 11.82 -1.78
N PHE A 426 -33.32 11.24 -1.37
CA PHE A 426 -33.79 9.95 -1.87
C PHE A 426 -35.01 10.13 -2.77
N ASP A 427 -34.93 9.65 -4.01
CA ASP A 427 -36.07 9.61 -4.91
C ASP A 427 -36.87 8.32 -4.67
N THR A 428 -38.04 8.48 -4.04
CA THR A 428 -38.94 7.35 -3.74
C THR A 428 -39.55 6.66 -4.97
N LYS A 429 -39.49 7.30 -6.16
CA LYS A 429 -40.05 6.76 -7.40
C LYS A 429 -39.08 5.87 -8.14
N THR A 430 -37.81 6.26 -8.19
CA THR A 430 -36.73 5.53 -8.91
C THR A 430 -35.88 4.69 -7.95
N GLY A 431 -35.88 4.99 -6.66
CA GLY A 431 -34.99 4.40 -5.67
C GLY A 431 -33.55 4.94 -5.72
N THR A 432 -33.29 5.97 -6.54
CA THR A 432 -31.95 6.56 -6.69
C THR A 432 -31.68 7.65 -5.65
N GLN A 433 -30.41 8.02 -5.49
CA GLN A 433 -29.98 9.08 -4.60
C GLN A 433 -29.43 10.28 -5.38
N PHE A 434 -29.66 11.48 -4.84
CA PHE A 434 -29.04 12.72 -5.28
C PHE A 434 -28.18 13.29 -4.17
N LEU A 435 -26.94 13.65 -4.49
CA LEU A 435 -25.97 14.25 -3.57
C LEU A 435 -25.69 15.68 -4.03
N THR A 436 -25.90 16.66 -3.16
CA THR A 436 -25.58 18.06 -3.46
C THR A 436 -25.09 18.82 -2.24
N GLY A 437 -24.17 19.77 -2.47
CA GLY A 437 -23.76 20.76 -1.47
C GLY A 437 -24.40 22.13 -1.71
N ASP A 438 -25.17 22.29 -2.80
CA ASP A 438 -25.88 23.52 -3.13
C ASP A 438 -27.31 23.43 -2.62
N THR A 439 -27.73 24.41 -1.83
CA THR A 439 -29.10 24.47 -1.28
C THR A 439 -30.15 24.86 -2.33
N ASN A 440 -29.74 25.23 -3.54
CA ASN A 440 -30.63 25.62 -4.64
C ASN A 440 -30.86 24.49 -5.66
N GLU A 441 -30.11 23.40 -5.58
CA GLU A 441 -30.37 22.14 -6.30
C GLU A 441 -31.33 21.26 -5.49
#